data_AF-A0A1W1D8A1-F1
#
_entry.id   AF-A0A1W1D8A1-F1
#
_cell.length_a   1.000
_cell.length_b   1.000
_cell.length_c   1.000
_cell.angle_alpha   90.00
_cell.angle_beta   90.00
_cell.angle_gamma   90.00
#
_symmetry.space_group_name_H-M   'P 1'
#
loop_
_entity.id
_entity.type
_entity.pdbx_description
1 polymer ?
#
loop_
_entity_poly.entity_id
_entity_poly.type
_entity_poly.pdbx_seq_one_letter_code
_entity_poly.pdbx_strand_id
1 'polypeptide(L)'
;MEFNQQDNNNNSVISIENDAVLLSYARLKTPCFISKSFSKETNIHQLNEINKLSLFPLISQDDIDLLIIGTGSMPKFLSGKQLVEIQQMGVNTECMNSESACRSFNLLLSDVRNIGLLLL
;
A
#
# COMPACT_ATOMS: atom_id res chain seq x y z
N MET A 1 28.97 -8.23 -20.35
CA MET A 1 28.05 -7.33 -19.64
C MET A 1 26.95 -8.21 -19.08
N GLU A 2 27.16 -8.73 -17.89
CA GLU A 2 26.17 -9.55 -17.20
C GLU A 2 25.07 -8.60 -16.74
N PHE A 3 23.90 -8.70 -17.37
CA PHE A 3 22.69 -8.07 -16.83
C PHE A 3 22.44 -8.75 -15.49
N ASN A 4 22.76 -8.04 -14.41
CA ASN A 4 22.29 -8.36 -13.07
C ASN A 4 20.79 -8.65 -13.19
N GLN A 5 20.39 -9.92 -13.09
CA GLN A 5 19.05 -10.28 -12.65
C GLN A 5 19.00 -9.87 -11.18
N GLN A 6 18.86 -8.56 -10.99
CA GLN A 6 18.57 -7.96 -9.71
C GLN A 6 17.25 -8.59 -9.30
N ASP A 7 17.30 -9.28 -8.17
CA ASP A 7 16.22 -9.98 -7.49
C ASP A 7 14.99 -9.06 -7.38
N ASN A 8 14.19 -9.00 -8.45
CA ASN A 8 13.02 -8.15 -8.56
C ASN A 8 11.88 -8.89 -7.84
N ASN A 9 11.99 -9.04 -6.52
CA ASN A 9 10.86 -9.28 -5.63
C ASN A 9 10.00 -8.00 -5.55
N ASN A 10 9.65 -7.44 -6.70
CA ASN A 10 8.77 -6.31 -6.80
C ASN A 10 7.38 -6.87 -6.59
N ASN A 11 6.71 -6.48 -5.50
CA ASN A 11 5.30 -6.79 -5.24
C ASN A 11 4.36 -6.08 -6.24
N SER A 12 4.68 -6.12 -7.53
CA SER A 12 3.97 -5.38 -8.57
C SER A 12 2.59 -5.98 -8.76
N VAL A 13 1.60 -5.09 -8.73
CA VAL A 13 0.20 -5.42 -8.87
C VAL A 13 -0.13 -5.66 -10.34
N ILE A 14 -0.55 -6.87 -10.68
CA ILE A 14 -0.96 -7.23 -12.05
C ILE A 14 -2.39 -6.78 -12.32
N SER A 15 -3.29 -7.03 -11.37
CA SER A 15 -4.71 -6.72 -11.50
C SER A 15 -5.34 -6.63 -10.11
N ILE A 16 -6.42 -5.84 -10.02
CA ILE A 16 -7.22 -5.74 -8.80
C ILE A 16 -8.65 -6.20 -9.09
N GLU A 17 -9.16 -7.04 -8.21
CA GLU A 17 -10.55 -7.50 -8.18
C GLU A 17 -11.29 -6.85 -7.00
N ASN A 18 -12.59 -7.10 -6.90
CA ASN A 18 -13.42 -6.53 -5.83
C ASN A 18 -13.06 -7.00 -4.42
N ASP A 19 -12.45 -8.18 -4.28
CA ASP A 19 -12.14 -8.81 -2.98
C ASP A 19 -10.68 -9.31 -2.89
N ALA A 20 -9.89 -9.08 -3.94
CA ALA A 20 -8.54 -9.61 -4.03
C ALA A 20 -7.67 -8.78 -4.95
N VAL A 21 -6.37 -8.78 -4.69
CA VAL A 21 -5.36 -8.20 -5.55
C VAL A 21 -4.43 -9.29 -6.04
N LEU A 22 -4.17 -9.29 -7.34
CA LEU A 22 -3.24 -10.18 -7.99
C LEU A 22 -1.89 -9.48 -8.10
N LEU A 23 -0.91 -9.97 -7.36
CA LEU A 23 0.49 -9.58 -7.47
C LEU A 23 1.21 -10.48 -8.48
N SER A 24 2.39 -10.05 -8.90
CA SER A 24 3.22 -10.79 -9.85
C SER A 24 3.61 -12.19 -9.37
N TYR A 25 3.67 -12.38 -8.05
CA TYR A 25 4.12 -13.61 -7.40
C TYR A 25 3.06 -14.29 -6.53
N ALA A 26 1.95 -13.61 -6.19
CA ALA A 26 0.94 -14.12 -5.27
C ALA A 26 -0.42 -13.44 -5.45
N ARG A 27 -1.47 -14.01 -4.86
CA ARG A 27 -2.81 -13.39 -4.76
C ARG A 27 -3.12 -13.14 -3.28
N LEU A 28 -3.51 -11.92 -2.94
CA LEU A 28 -3.89 -11.52 -1.58
C LEU A 28 -5.36 -11.10 -1.56
N LYS A 29 -6.06 -11.37 -0.46
CA LYS A 29 -7.41 -10.84 -0.27
C LYS A 29 -7.37 -9.43 0.26
N THR A 30 -8.34 -8.60 -0.14
CA THR A 30 -8.55 -7.30 0.47
C THR A 30 -9.35 -7.48 1.77
N PRO A 31 -9.01 -6.77 2.85
CA PRO A 31 -8.04 -5.69 2.90
C PRO A 31 -6.60 -6.18 3.09
N CYS A 32 -5.65 -5.68 2.31
CA CYS A 32 -4.24 -6.08 2.40
C CYS A 32 -3.28 -4.89 2.27
N PHE A 33 -2.10 -5.05 2.85
CA PHE A 33 -0.99 -4.13 2.80
C PHE A 33 0.13 -4.73 1.96
N ILE A 34 0.71 -3.92 1.09
CA ILE A 34 1.75 -4.30 0.14
C ILE A 34 2.80 -3.19 0.12
N SER A 35 4.00 -3.46 0.58
CA SER A 35 5.19 -2.64 0.35
C SER A 35 5.99 -3.19 -0.82
N LYS A 36 7.20 -2.64 -1.05
CA LYS A 36 8.13 -3.17 -2.05
C LYS A 36 8.55 -4.60 -1.76
N SER A 37 8.89 -4.89 -0.49
CA SER A 37 9.53 -6.14 -0.07
C SER A 37 8.61 -7.04 0.77
N PHE A 38 7.51 -6.49 1.27
CA PHE A 38 6.61 -7.15 2.21
C PHE A 38 5.16 -7.03 1.74
N SER A 39 4.39 -8.10 1.91
CA SER A 39 2.94 -8.05 1.68
C SER A 39 2.22 -8.89 2.73
N LYS A 40 1.07 -8.40 3.19
CA LYS A 40 0.31 -9.05 4.25
C LYS A 40 -1.16 -8.65 4.22
N GLU A 41 -2.02 -9.63 4.44
CA GLU A 41 -3.44 -9.41 4.66
C GLU A 41 -3.66 -8.69 6.00
N THR A 42 -4.46 -7.63 5.98
CA THR A 42 -4.81 -6.84 7.16
C THR A 42 -6.24 -7.16 7.58
N ASN A 43 -6.64 -6.68 8.75
CA ASN A 43 -8.04 -6.72 9.18
C ASN A 43 -8.64 -5.30 9.20
N ILE A 44 -8.14 -4.41 8.35
CA ILE A 44 -8.58 -3.01 8.26
C ILE A 44 -9.65 -2.94 7.17
N HIS A 45 -10.93 -3.04 7.52
CA HIS A 45 -12.00 -3.05 6.51
C HIS A 45 -12.51 -1.63 6.19
N GLN A 46 -12.13 -0.66 7.01
CA GLN A 46 -12.66 0.70 6.97
C GLN A 46 -11.53 1.71 7.22
N LEU A 47 -11.60 2.88 6.59
CA LEU A 47 -10.68 4.00 6.89
C LEU A 47 -10.69 4.44 8.36
N ASN A 48 -11.80 4.22 9.06
CA ASN A 48 -11.89 4.56 10.49
C ASN A 48 -11.01 3.67 11.37
N GLU A 49 -10.61 2.50 10.89
CA GLU A 49 -9.70 1.58 11.57
C GLU A 49 -8.23 1.87 11.27
N ILE A 50 -7.97 2.70 10.26
CA ILE A 50 -6.63 3.19 9.93
C ILE A 50 -6.25 4.20 11.00
N ASN A 51 -5.30 3.81 11.82
CA ASN A 51 -4.73 4.62 12.88
C ASN A 51 -3.26 4.26 13.07
N LYS A 52 -2.56 5.07 13.86
CA LYS A 52 -1.13 4.90 14.17
C LYS A 52 -0.82 3.47 14.61
N LEU A 53 -1.64 2.86 15.47
CA LEU A 53 -1.42 1.51 16.00
C LEU A 53 -1.50 0.42 14.94
N SER A 54 -2.48 0.50 14.04
CA SER A 54 -2.64 -0.48 12.96
C SER A 54 -1.59 -0.31 11.86
N LEU A 55 -1.19 0.93 11.56
CA LEU A 55 -0.20 1.23 10.52
C LEU A 55 1.24 1.01 10.98
N PHE A 56 1.58 1.35 12.23
CA PHE A 56 2.93 1.24 12.78
C PHE A 56 3.64 -0.10 12.49
N PRO A 57 3.04 -1.27 12.74
CA PRO A 57 3.69 -2.55 12.46
C PRO A 57 3.88 -2.84 10.96
N LEU A 58 3.12 -2.19 10.08
CA LEU A 58 3.21 -2.33 8.62
C LEU A 58 4.30 -1.41 8.06
N ILE A 59 4.25 -0.12 8.42
CA ILE A 59 5.21 0.88 7.94
C ILE A 59 6.62 0.65 8.51
N SER A 60 6.73 0.06 9.70
CA SER A 60 8.04 -0.21 10.33
C SER A 60 8.79 -1.38 9.68
N GLN A 61 8.16 -2.16 8.79
CA GLN A 61 8.85 -3.26 8.09
C GLN A 61 9.81 -2.76 7.02
N ASP A 62 9.40 -1.74 6.26
CA ASP A 62 10.10 -1.24 5.05
C ASP A 62 10.38 0.29 5.12
N ASP A 63 10.24 0.90 6.30
CA ASP A 63 10.42 2.34 6.53
C ASP A 63 9.64 3.21 5.53
N ILE A 64 8.32 2.96 5.47
CA ILE A 64 7.42 3.53 4.46
C ILE A 64 7.23 5.03 4.69
N ASP A 65 7.62 5.84 3.71
CA ASP A 65 7.44 7.30 3.72
C ASP A 65 6.11 7.71 3.07
N LEU A 66 5.60 6.92 2.13
CA LEU A 66 4.34 7.18 1.42
C LEU A 66 3.44 5.95 1.42
N LEU A 67 2.24 6.10 1.96
CA LEU A 67 1.20 5.10 2.01
C LEU A 67 0.03 5.49 1.11
N ILE A 68 -0.18 4.73 0.05
CA ILE A 68 -1.32 4.86 -0.85
C ILE A 68 -2.44 3.97 -0.33
N ILE A 69 -3.65 4.51 -0.19
CA ILE A 69 -4.81 3.82 0.32
C ILE A 69 -5.84 3.73 -0.80
N GLY A 70 -6.10 2.51 -1.29
CA GLY A 70 -7.14 2.20 -2.26
C GLY A 70 -8.42 1.79 -1.55
N THR A 71 -9.49 2.58 -1.70
CA THR A 71 -10.74 2.40 -0.93
C THR A 71 -11.84 1.69 -1.73
N GLY A 72 -11.47 0.84 -2.68
CA GLY A 72 -12.37 0.16 -3.60
C GLY A 72 -12.77 1.03 -4.79
N SER A 73 -14.04 0.96 -5.18
CA SER A 73 -14.55 1.66 -6.37
C SER A 73 -14.61 3.18 -6.23
N MET A 74 -14.72 3.72 -5.00
CA MET A 74 -14.88 5.15 -4.78
C MET A 74 -13.83 5.66 -3.79
N PRO A 75 -13.11 6.76 -4.11
CA PRO A 75 -12.11 7.33 -3.21
C PRO A 75 -12.79 7.84 -1.94
N LYS A 76 -12.32 7.37 -0.79
CA LYS A 76 -12.75 7.83 0.52
C LYS A 76 -11.53 8.39 1.25
N PHE A 77 -11.70 9.49 1.95
CA PHE A 77 -10.59 10.19 2.58
C PHE A 77 -10.53 9.90 4.08
N LEU A 78 -9.30 9.85 4.61
CA LEU A 78 -9.07 9.83 6.05
C LEU A 78 -9.58 11.11 6.71
N SER A 79 -10.03 11.00 7.96
CA SER A 79 -10.36 12.18 8.76
C SER A 79 -9.10 13.02 9.01
N GLY A 80 -9.23 14.35 9.08
CA GLY A 80 -8.09 15.25 9.31
C GLY A 80 -7.26 14.89 10.54
N LYS A 81 -7.90 14.36 11.60
CA LYS A 81 -7.21 13.83 12.78
C LYS A 81 -6.27 12.67 12.44
N GLN A 82 -6.75 11.68 11.67
CA GLN A 82 -5.93 10.53 11.25
C GLN A 82 -4.75 10.97 10.39
N LEU A 83 -5.00 11.88 9.43
CA LEU A 83 -3.93 12.42 8.58
C LEU A 83 -2.82 13.09 9.41
N VAL A 84 -3.19 13.88 10.42
CA VAL A 84 -2.21 14.52 11.32
C VAL A 84 -1.46 13.49 12.15
N GLU A 85 -2.15 12.48 12.70
CA GLU A 85 -1.51 11.40 13.48
C GLU A 85 -0.48 10.62 12.66
N ILE A 86 -0.78 10.34 11.38
CA ILE A 86 0.10 9.58 10.49
C ILE A 86 1.25 10.46 9.98
N GLN A 87 0.98 11.72 9.62
CA GLN A 87 2.05 12.66 9.26
C GLN A 87 3.03 12.93 10.41
N GLN A 88 2.57 12.92 11.66
CA GLN A 88 3.47 13.01 12.82
C GLN A 88 4.42 11.81 12.96
N MET A 89 4.13 10.70 12.28
CA MET A 89 5.01 9.54 12.19
C MET A 89 6.01 9.65 11.04
N GLY A 90 5.98 10.73 10.26
CA GLY A 90 6.79 10.89 9.06
C GLY A 90 6.23 10.17 7.83
N VAL A 91 4.98 9.71 7.88
CA VAL A 91 4.34 8.99 6.77
C VAL A 91 3.31 9.87 6.09
N ASN A 92 3.44 10.02 4.78
CA ASN A 92 2.46 10.66 3.92
C ASN A 92 1.39 9.64 3.51
N THR A 93 0.12 10.02 3.54
CA THR A 93 -0.97 9.13 3.12
C THR A 93 -1.77 9.73 1.98
N GLU A 94 -1.98 8.97 0.90
CA GLU A 94 -2.82 9.36 -0.22
C GLU A 94 -4.00 8.42 -0.36
N CYS A 95 -5.22 8.96 -0.41
CA CYS A 95 -6.42 8.14 -0.58
C CYS A 95 -6.95 8.26 -2.02
N MET A 96 -7.18 7.13 -2.67
CA MET A 96 -7.73 7.07 -4.02
C MET A 96 -8.55 5.79 -4.23
N ASN A 97 -9.12 5.60 -5.41
CA ASN A 97 -9.75 4.33 -5.75
C ASN A 97 -8.69 3.22 -5.91
N SER A 98 -9.11 1.96 -5.78
CA SER A 98 -8.20 0.82 -5.80
C SER A 98 -7.43 0.69 -7.11
N GLU A 99 -8.06 1.02 -8.26
CA GLU A 99 -7.40 0.97 -9.56
C GLU A 99 -6.26 1.99 -9.69
N SER A 100 -6.52 3.25 -9.38
CA SER A 100 -5.50 4.31 -9.36
C SER A 100 -4.43 4.02 -8.34
N ALA A 101 -4.79 3.49 -7.17
CA ALA A 101 -3.84 3.14 -6.12
C ALA A 101 -2.81 2.11 -6.62
N CYS A 102 -3.29 1.04 -7.28
CA CYS A 102 -2.42 0.02 -7.85
C CYS A 102 -1.52 0.57 -8.96
N ARG A 103 -2.05 1.45 -9.81
CA ARG A 103 -1.27 2.10 -10.88
C ARG A 103 -0.18 3.00 -10.31
N SER A 104 -0.53 3.87 -9.36
CA SER A 104 0.42 4.76 -8.67
C SER A 104 1.48 3.96 -7.91
N PHE A 105 1.07 2.89 -7.22
CA PHE A 105 2.01 2.00 -6.54
C PHE A 105 3.00 1.38 -7.53
N ASN A 106 2.53 0.76 -8.62
CA ASN A 106 3.44 0.19 -9.63
C ASN A 106 4.38 1.21 -10.26
N LEU A 107 3.89 2.43 -10.49
CA LEU A 107 4.70 3.52 -11.05
C LEU A 107 5.83 3.90 -10.07
N LEU A 108 5.50 4.04 -8.79
CA LEU A 108 6.45 4.42 -7.75
C LEU A 108 7.29 3.23 -7.24
N LEU A 109 6.87 1.99 -7.53
CA LEU A 109 7.61 0.76 -7.18
C LEU A 109 8.96 0.72 -7.89
N SER A 110 9.02 1.28 -9.10
CA SER A 110 10.25 1.44 -9.89
C SER A 110 11.14 2.59 -9.39
N ASP A 111 10.62 3.46 -8.52
CA ASP A 111 11.37 4.57 -7.93
C ASP A 111 12.19 4.08 -6.72
N VAL A 112 13.03 4.94 -6.11
CA VAL A 112 13.86 4.58 -4.94
C VAL A 112 13.08 4.73 -3.63
N ARG A 113 11.93 5.40 -3.65
CA ARG A 113 11.13 5.71 -2.44
C ARG A 113 10.52 4.50 -1.75
N ASN A 114 10.45 4.51 -0.43
CA ASN A 114 9.74 3.49 0.35
C ASN A 114 8.24 3.77 0.31
N ILE A 115 7.52 2.98 -0.49
CA ILE A 115 6.08 3.12 -0.70
C ILE A 115 5.33 1.91 -0.13
N GLY A 116 4.15 2.18 0.40
CA GLY A 116 3.17 1.18 0.82
C GLY A 116 1.87 1.38 0.07
N LEU A 117 1.19 0.29 -0.22
CA LEU A 117 -0.15 0.24 -0.77
C LEU A 117 -1.04 -0.51 0.22
N LEU A 118 -2.10 0.14 0.68
CA LEU A 118 -3.13 -0.43 1.52
C LEU A 118 -4.42 -0.47 0.71
N LEU A 119 -4.97 -1.66 0.51
CA LEU A 119 -6.24 -1.85 -0.17
C LEU A 119 -7.30 -2.22 0.88
N LEU A 120 -8.46 -1.58 0.79
CA LEU A 120 -9.64 -1.83 1.61
C LEU A 120 -10.71 -2.57 0.81
#